data_AF-A0A4R2N8R7-F1
#
_entry.id   AF-A0A4R2N8R7-F1
#
_cell.length_a   1.000
_cell.length_b   1.000
_cell.length_c   1.000
_cell.angle_alpha   90.00
_cell.angle_beta   90.00
_cell.angle_gamma   90.00
#
_symmetry.space_group_name_H-M   'P 1'
#
loop_
_entity.id
_entity.type
_entity.pdbx_description
1 polymer ?
#
loop_
_entity_poly.entity_id
_entity_poly.type
_entity_poly.pdbx_seq_one_letter_code
_entity_poly.pdbx_strand_id
1 'polypeptide(L)'
;MEVWIKSLEVEMQVKQKGIELEVRSKDGKEQLGDCYATMTGLVWCQGRTKKENGVKVKWEEFIAICASDEALKAAVKAAKAV
;
A
#
# COMPACT_ATOMS: atom_id res chain seq x y z
N MET A 1 34.78 -12.14 -5.32
CA MET A 1 34.62 -11.47 -4.02
C MET A 1 33.18 -11.03 -3.92
N GLU A 2 32.43 -11.52 -2.94
CA GLU A 2 31.02 -11.18 -2.77
C GLU A 2 30.85 -10.37 -1.50
N VAL A 3 30.03 -9.32 -1.58
CA VAL A 3 29.80 -8.38 -0.49
C VAL A 3 28.31 -8.33 -0.22
N TRP A 4 27.95 -8.45 1.05
CA TRP A 4 26.58 -8.50 1.52
C TRP A 4 26.27 -7.31 2.41
N ILE A 5 25.09 -6.72 2.23
CA ILE A 5 24.49 -5.83 3.23
C ILE A 5 23.91 -6.74 4.32
N LYS A 6 24.48 -6.68 5.53
CA LYS A 6 24.02 -7.49 6.68
C LYS A 6 22.83 -6.86 7.42
N SER A 7 22.69 -5.54 7.36
CA SER A 7 21.50 -4.83 7.82
C SER A 7 21.40 -3.48 7.10
N LEU A 8 20.17 -3.07 6.78
CA LEU A 8 19.83 -1.74 6.27
C LEU A 8 18.57 -1.31 7.03
N GLU A 9 18.77 -0.52 8.08
CA GLU A 9 17.68 0.11 8.82
C GLU A 9 17.57 1.55 8.35
N VAL A 10 16.37 1.97 7.91
CA VAL A 10 16.12 3.33 7.43
C VAL A 10 14.97 3.92 8.21
N GLU A 11 15.29 4.80 9.14
CA GLU A 11 14.32 5.68 9.78
C GLU A 11 14.19 6.95 8.93
N MET A 12 13.11 7.05 8.15
CA MET A 12 12.83 8.25 7.37
C MET A 12 11.41 8.75 7.62
N GLN A 13 11.27 10.06 7.79
CA GLN A 13 9.97 10.70 7.73
C GLN A 13 9.45 10.63 6.29
N VAL A 14 8.24 10.11 6.11
CA VAL A 14 7.55 10.16 4.82
C VAL A 14 7.28 11.62 4.48
N LYS A 15 8.09 12.19 3.58
CA LYS A 15 7.93 13.55 3.06
C LYS A 15 7.00 13.55 1.84
N GLN A 16 6.90 14.69 1.17
CA GLN A 16 5.90 14.98 0.14
C GLN A 16 5.76 13.93 -0.99
N LYS A 17 6.86 13.23 -1.35
CA LYS A 17 6.84 12.23 -2.41
C LYS A 17 6.19 10.89 -2.00
N GLY A 18 6.17 10.58 -0.69
CA GLY A 18 5.71 9.29 -0.19
C GLY A 18 6.73 8.16 -0.36
N ILE A 19 6.34 6.95 0.01
CA ILE A 19 7.01 5.68 -0.29
C ILE A 19 6.13 4.93 -1.29
N GLU A 20 6.74 4.33 -2.30
CA GLU A 20 6.06 3.51 -3.31
C GLU A 20 6.40 2.04 -3.09
N LEU A 21 5.37 1.20 -3.08
CA LEU A 21 5.46 -0.24 -2.98
C LEU A 21 4.86 -0.86 -4.24
N GLU A 22 5.70 -1.50 -5.05
CA GLU A 22 5.22 -2.31 -6.16
C GLU A 22 4.71 -3.66 -5.63
N VAL A 23 3.43 -3.96 -5.87
CA VAL A 23 2.78 -5.20 -5.42
C VAL A 23 2.64 -6.16 -6.60
N ARG A 24 3.24 -7.34 -6.47
CA ARG A 24 3.21 -8.39 -7.49
C ARG A 24 2.48 -9.65 -7.04
N SER A 25 2.13 -10.48 -7.99
CA SER A 25 1.67 -11.86 -7.76
C SER A 25 2.71 -12.66 -6.97
N LYS A 26 2.25 -13.76 -6.35
CA LYS A 26 3.12 -14.63 -5.54
C LYS A 26 4.34 -15.18 -6.29
N ASP A 27 4.21 -15.37 -7.60
CA ASP A 27 5.30 -15.85 -8.48
C ASP A 27 6.13 -14.70 -9.10
N GLY A 28 5.81 -13.45 -8.76
CA GLY A 28 6.52 -12.24 -9.21
C GLY A 28 6.30 -11.88 -10.68
N LYS A 29 5.46 -12.62 -11.41
CA LYS A 29 5.29 -12.45 -12.85
C LYS A 29 4.35 -11.31 -13.22
N GLU A 30 3.32 -11.09 -12.41
CA GLU A 30 2.31 -10.07 -12.67
C GLU A 30 2.42 -8.94 -11.66
N GLN A 31 2.42 -7.69 -12.14
CA GLN A 31 2.27 -6.51 -11.31
C GLN A 31 0.77 -6.28 -11.06
N LEU A 32 0.34 -6.45 -9.82
CA LEU A 32 -1.06 -6.27 -9.41
C LEU A 32 -1.39 -4.78 -9.23
N GLY A 33 -0.41 -3.98 -8.83
CA GLY A 33 -0.54 -2.54 -8.68
C GLY A 33 0.56 -1.94 -7.81
N ASP A 34 0.47 -0.63 -7.63
CA ASP A 34 1.40 0.13 -6.78
C ASP A 34 0.63 0.74 -5.60
N CYS A 35 1.22 0.65 -4.40
CA CYS A 35 0.71 1.28 -3.19
C CYS A 35 1.63 2.42 -2.77
N TYR A 36 1.12 3.64 -2.74
CA TYR A 36 1.85 4.80 -2.27
C TYR A 36 1.45 5.13 -0.83
N ALA A 37 2.38 5.03 0.11
CA ALA A 37 2.23 5.61 1.45
C ALA A 37 2.64 7.09 1.43
N THR A 38 1.72 7.97 1.79
CA THR A 38 1.91 9.42 1.76
C THR A 38 1.63 10.04 3.12
N MET A 39 1.93 11.33 3.30
CA MET A 39 1.61 12.03 4.55
C MET A 39 0.12 11.99 4.92
N THR A 40 -0.78 11.93 3.93
CA THR A 40 -2.23 12.04 4.14
C THR A 40 -2.97 10.70 4.08
N GLY A 41 -2.29 9.61 3.75
CA GLY A 41 -2.92 8.31 3.58
C GLY A 41 -2.21 7.41 2.57
N LEU A 42 -2.94 6.41 2.11
CA LEU A 42 -2.53 5.45 1.10
C LEU A 42 -3.15 5.81 -0.26
N VAL A 43 -2.46 5.48 -1.35
CA VAL A 43 -3.02 5.51 -2.70
C VAL A 43 -2.77 4.17 -3.37
N TRP A 44 -3.85 3.49 -3.76
CA TRP A 44 -3.78 2.24 -4.51
C TRP A 44 -3.93 2.50 -6.00
N CYS A 45 -2.97 2.03 -6.78
CA CYS A 45 -2.95 2.13 -8.24
C CYS A 45 -3.05 0.73 -8.82
N GLN A 46 -4.23 0.36 -9.33
CA GLN A 46 -4.42 -0.96 -9.92
C GLN A 46 -3.64 -1.09 -11.24
N GLY A 47 -2.88 -2.18 -11.40
CA GLY A 47 -2.02 -2.40 -12.56
C GLY A 47 -1.02 -1.26 -12.76
N ARG A 48 -1.00 -0.64 -13.94
CA ARG A 48 -0.09 0.47 -14.29
C ARG A 48 -0.76 1.86 -14.22
N THR A 49 -1.59 2.06 -13.21
CA THR A 49 -2.32 3.33 -13.01
C THR A 49 -1.37 4.38 -12.43
N LYS A 50 -1.39 5.60 -12.96
CA LYS A 50 -0.63 6.71 -12.36
C LYS A 50 -1.18 7.06 -10.98
N LYS A 51 -0.30 7.42 -10.03
CA LYS A 51 -0.66 7.87 -8.67
C LYS A 51 -1.83 8.86 -8.61
N GLU A 52 -1.88 9.82 -9.53
CA GLU A 52 -2.95 10.83 -9.61
C GLU A 52 -4.35 10.26 -9.84
N ASN A 53 -4.43 9.09 -10.47
CA ASN A 53 -5.66 8.37 -10.81
C ASN A 53 -5.94 7.18 -9.88
N GLY A 54 -5.08 6.96 -8.87
CA GLY A 54 -5.27 5.89 -7.90
C GLY A 54 -6.40 6.19 -6.89
N VAL A 55 -6.89 5.13 -6.26
CA VAL A 55 -7.88 5.24 -5.18
C VAL A 55 -7.18 5.70 -3.92
N LYS A 56 -7.62 6.83 -3.36
CA LYS A 56 -7.05 7.42 -2.15
C LYS A 56 -7.80 6.91 -0.93
N VAL A 57 -7.08 6.48 0.09
CA VAL A 57 -7.60 6.11 1.41
C VAL A 57 -6.88 6.97 2.42
N LYS A 58 -7.61 7.82 3.15
CA LYS A 58 -7.04 8.63 4.22
C LYS A 58 -6.60 7.75 5.39
N TRP A 59 -5.69 8.25 6.22
CA TRP A 59 -5.24 7.49 7.40
C TRP A 59 -6.39 7.15 8.34
N GLU A 60 -7.35 8.05 8.55
CA GLU A 60 -8.50 7.82 9.43
C GLU A 60 -9.39 6.69 8.90
N GLU A 61 -9.57 6.60 7.58
CA GLU A 61 -10.35 5.55 6.93
C GLU A 61 -9.62 4.20 7.03
N PHE A 62 -8.31 4.20 6.79
CA PHE A 62 -7.48 2.99 6.92
C PHE A 62 -7.46 2.46 8.36
N ILE A 63 -7.31 3.36 9.34
CA ILE A 63 -7.38 3.02 10.77
C ILE A 63 -8.74 2.40 11.12
N ALA A 64 -9.84 2.97 10.61
CA ALA A 64 -11.17 2.44 10.84
C ALA A 64 -11.35 1.02 10.27
N ILE A 65 -10.84 0.76 9.06
CA ILE A 65 -10.87 -0.58 8.44
C ILE A 65 -10.04 -1.59 9.25
N CYS A 66 -8.90 -1.15 9.80
CA CYS A 66 -7.96 -2.00 10.53
C CYS A 66 -8.19 -2.01 12.06
N ALA A 67 -9.28 -1.42 12.56
CA ALA A 67 -9.52 -1.30 14.00
C ALA A 67 -9.76 -2.66 14.71
N SER A 68 -10.24 -3.67 13.98
CA SER A 68 -10.44 -5.04 14.46
C SER A 68 -10.58 -6.01 13.28
N ASP A 69 -10.45 -7.32 13.55
CA ASP A 69 -10.71 -8.36 12.56
C ASP A 69 -12.15 -8.29 12.03
N GLU A 70 -13.11 -7.95 12.90
CA GLU A 70 -14.52 -7.78 12.56
C GLU A 70 -14.72 -6.60 11.61
N ALA A 71 -14.10 -5.44 11.90
CA ALA A 71 -14.15 -4.25 11.05
C ALA A 71 -13.55 -4.54 9.66
N LEU A 72 -12.40 -5.21 9.62
CA LEU A 72 -11.76 -5.60 8.37
C LEU A 72 -12.64 -6.54 7.55
N LYS A 73 -13.18 -7.59 8.18
CA LYS A 73 -14.08 -8.55 7.51
C LYS A 73 -15.32 -7.86 6.95
N ALA A 74 -15.92 -6.94 7.73
CA ALA A 74 -17.10 -6.18 7.29
C ALA A 74 -16.78 -5.28 6.09
N ALA A 75 -15.68 -4.52 6.15
CA ALA A 75 -15.25 -3.65 5.06
C ALA A 75 -14.96 -4.44 3.77
N VAL A 76 -14.22 -5.55 3.86
CA VAL A 76 -13.89 -6.40 2.71
C VAL A 76 -15.14 -7.08 2.14
N LYS A 77 -16.06 -7.55 2.99
CA LYS A 77 -17.32 -8.15 2.53
C LYS A 77 -18.16 -7.13 1.77
N ALA A 78 -18.28 -5.91 2.28
CA ALA A 78 -18.98 -4.83 1.61
C ALA A 78 -18.34 -4.50 0.25
N ALA A 79 -17.00 -4.38 0.20
CA ALA A 79 -16.28 -4.07 -1.02
C ALA A 79 -16.42 -5.14 -2.12
N LYS A 80 -16.50 -6.42 -1.76
CA LYS A 80 -16.69 -7.54 -2.71
C LYS A 80 -18.13 -7.69 -3.23
N ALA A 81 -19.08 -6.98 -2.63
CA ALA A 81 -20.49 -7.00 -3.04
C ALA A 81 -20.81 -5.91 -4.08
N VAL A 82 -19.86 -5.04 -4.38
CA VAL A 82 -19.89 -4.02 -5.45
C VAL A 82 -19.26 -4.60 -6.70
#